data_AF-A0A7Y2FT25-F1
#
_entry.id   AF-A0A7Y2FT25-F1
#
_cell.length_a   1.000
_cell.length_b   1.000
_cell.length_c   1.000
_cell.angle_alpha   90.00
_cell.angle_beta   90.00
_cell.angle_gamma   90.00
#
_symmetry.space_group_name_H-M   'P 1'
#
loop_
_entity.id
_entity.type
_entity.pdbx_description
1 polymer ?
#
loop_
_entity_poly.entity_id
_entity_poly.type
_entity_poly.pdbx_seq_one_letter_code
_entity_poly.pdbx_strand_id
1 'polypeptide(L)'
;EFYRSPDRVNWTPTGVNVPDYPKLAQLWWQNIGDVNSGAFTPQQAMDRLAGEMDQVMGRMERADKGNNTYGGCGPRLNEEKDASAWLGKGGAKAKLDNEKPKGETIAYDELVARWSSK
;
A
#
# COMPACT_ATOMS: atom_id res chain seq x y z
N GLU A 1 -12.41 27.89 13.32
CA GLU A 1 -12.71 26.45 13.14
C GLU A 1 -12.31 25.72 14.41
N PHE A 2 -13.25 25.50 15.34
CA PHE A 2 -12.99 25.08 16.73
C PHE A 2 -12.54 23.61 16.88
N TYR A 3 -12.71 22.79 15.85
CA TYR A 3 -12.43 21.34 15.88
C TYR A 3 -11.09 20.91 15.27
N ARG A 4 -10.22 21.85 14.87
CA ARG A 4 -8.95 21.49 14.22
C ARG A 4 -7.78 21.87 15.11
N SER A 5 -6.99 20.86 15.51
CA SER A 5 -5.75 21.05 16.27
C SER A 5 -4.79 22.01 15.53
N PRO A 6 -4.04 22.85 16.25
CA PRO A 6 -2.92 23.61 15.69
C PRO A 6 -1.95 22.73 14.90
N ASP A 7 -1.81 21.45 15.28
CA ASP A 7 -0.87 20.50 14.66
C ASP A 7 -1.19 20.18 13.20
N ARG A 8 -2.36 20.55 12.68
CA ARG A 8 -2.69 20.34 11.26
C ARG A 8 -1.68 20.98 10.29
N VAL A 9 -0.95 22.02 10.74
CA VAL A 9 0.08 22.70 9.94
C VAL A 9 1.43 21.97 9.97
N ASN A 10 1.64 21.13 11.00
CA ASN A 10 2.81 20.25 11.11
C ASN A 10 2.64 18.98 10.27
N TRP A 11 1.41 18.67 9.88
CA TRP A 11 1.15 17.61 8.93
C TRP A 11 1.63 18.12 7.58
N THR A 12 2.71 17.52 7.06
CA THR A 12 2.98 17.60 5.62
C THR A 12 1.67 17.29 4.92
N PRO A 13 1.22 18.10 3.96
CA PRO A 13 0.04 17.76 3.19
C PRO A 13 0.26 16.31 2.76
N THR A 14 -0.61 15.40 3.16
CA THR A 14 -0.58 14.01 2.70
C THR A 14 -0.98 13.95 1.21
N GLY A 15 -0.73 15.05 0.48
CA GLY A 15 -1.18 15.30 -0.87
C GLY A 15 -0.72 14.16 -1.74
N VAL A 16 -1.60 13.67 -2.62
CA VAL A 16 -1.33 12.81 -3.79
C VAL A 16 -0.14 11.82 -3.73
N ASN A 17 0.20 11.29 -2.54
CA ASN A 17 1.21 10.22 -2.39
C ASN A 17 0.80 8.98 -3.21
N VAL A 18 -0.49 8.85 -3.45
CA VAL A 18 -1.08 7.90 -4.38
C VAL A 18 -1.45 8.65 -5.65
N PRO A 19 -0.85 8.29 -6.81
CA PRO A 19 -1.24 8.82 -8.10
C PRO A 19 -2.74 8.63 -8.33
N ASP A 20 -3.52 9.71 -8.26
CA ASP A 20 -4.98 9.71 -8.49
C ASP A 20 -5.72 8.59 -7.72
N TYR A 21 -5.68 8.66 -6.38
CA TYR A 21 -6.32 7.69 -5.48
C TYR A 21 -7.74 7.27 -5.89
N PRO A 22 -8.65 8.18 -6.30
CA PRO A 22 -9.98 7.78 -6.75
C PRO A 22 -9.98 6.78 -7.91
N LYS A 23 -9.03 6.88 -8.85
CA LYS A 23 -8.91 5.93 -9.97
C LYS A 23 -8.37 4.58 -9.52
N LEU A 24 -7.39 4.56 -8.61
CA LEU A 24 -6.76 3.32 -8.15
C LEU A 24 -7.59 2.58 -7.11
N ALA A 25 -8.29 3.27 -6.21
CA ALA A 25 -9.06 2.67 -5.12
C ALA A 25 -10.21 1.79 -5.61
N GLN A 26 -10.74 2.04 -6.81
CA GLN A 26 -11.80 1.21 -7.39
C GLN A 26 -11.31 -0.21 -7.73
N LEU A 27 -10.04 -0.36 -8.10
CA LEU A 27 -9.43 -1.66 -8.41
C LEU A 27 -9.33 -2.55 -7.17
N TRP A 28 -9.04 -1.95 -6.01
CA TRP A 28 -8.95 -2.66 -4.74
C TRP A 28 -10.24 -3.42 -4.43
N TRP A 29 -11.40 -2.76 -4.55
CA TRP A 29 -12.68 -3.37 -4.24
C TRP A 29 -13.04 -4.53 -5.17
N GLN A 30 -12.62 -4.48 -6.44
CA GLN A 30 -12.83 -5.58 -7.38
C GLN A 30 -12.00 -6.80 -7.00
N ASN A 31 -10.71 -6.60 -6.66
CA ASN A 31 -9.80 -7.70 -6.36
C ASN A 31 -10.00 -8.31 -4.96
N ILE A 32 -10.49 -7.54 -3.97
CA ILE A 32 -10.65 -8.06 -2.60
C ILE A 32 -11.80 -9.08 -2.47
N GLY A 33 -12.87 -8.94 -3.27
CA GLY A 33 -14.01 -9.87 -3.23
C GLY A 33 -13.63 -11.29 -3.64
N ASP A 34 -12.76 -11.38 -4.63
CA ASP A 34 -12.20 -12.61 -5.18
C ASP A 34 -11.32 -13.37 -4.17
N VAL A 35 -10.56 -12.65 -3.33
CA VAL A 35 -9.79 -13.26 -2.24
C VAL A 35 -10.69 -13.73 -1.11
N ASN A 36 -11.65 -12.90 -0.70
CA ASN A 36 -12.52 -13.22 0.44
C ASN A 36 -13.44 -14.41 0.17
N SER A 37 -13.83 -14.60 -1.10
CA SER A 37 -14.61 -15.76 -1.54
C SER A 37 -13.78 -17.03 -1.72
N GLY A 38 -12.45 -16.92 -1.70
CA GLY A 38 -11.53 -18.03 -1.95
C GLY A 38 -11.41 -18.41 -3.43
N ALA A 39 -11.95 -17.61 -4.36
CA ALA A 39 -11.81 -17.83 -5.80
C ALA A 39 -10.35 -17.70 -6.25
N PHE A 40 -9.58 -16.83 -5.59
CA PHE A 40 -8.15 -16.63 -5.83
C PHE A 40 -7.35 -16.71 -4.54
N THR A 41 -6.10 -17.14 -4.65
CA THR A 41 -5.14 -16.99 -3.55
C THR A 41 -4.81 -15.51 -3.31
N PRO A 42 -4.39 -15.12 -2.09
CA PRO A 42 -3.97 -13.75 -1.82
C PRO A 42 -2.90 -13.25 -2.81
N GLN A 43 -1.91 -14.10 -3.16
CA GLN A 43 -0.87 -13.72 -4.10
C GLN A 43 -1.43 -13.43 -5.50
N GLN A 44 -2.26 -14.32 -6.05
CA GLN A 44 -2.85 -14.13 -7.38
C GLN A 44 -3.67 -12.83 -7.48
N ALA A 45 -4.44 -12.51 -6.44
CA ALA A 45 -5.23 -11.28 -6.43
C ALA A 45 -4.36 -10.03 -6.29
N MET A 46 -3.28 -10.09 -5.50
CA MET A 46 -2.33 -8.98 -5.38
C MET A 46 -1.54 -8.77 -6.68
N ASP A 47 -1.12 -9.84 -7.36
CA ASP A 47 -0.44 -9.76 -8.66
C ASP A 47 -1.36 -9.14 -9.73
N ARG A 48 -2.63 -9.57 -9.74
CA ARG A 48 -3.65 -9.00 -10.62
C ARG A 48 -3.88 -7.51 -10.33
N LEU A 49 -4.08 -7.17 -9.06
CA LEU A 49 -4.26 -5.78 -8.63
C LEU A 49 -3.07 -4.92 -9.05
N ALA A 50 -1.84 -5.39 -8.85
CA ALA A 50 -0.63 -4.68 -9.25
C ALA A 50 -0.62 -4.42 -10.77
N GLY A 51 -0.91 -5.44 -11.58
CA GLY A 51 -1.00 -5.28 -13.04
C GLY A 51 -2.09 -4.30 -13.48
N GLU A 52 -3.27 -4.33 -12.85
CA GLU A 52 -4.35 -3.37 -13.15
C GLU A 52 -3.97 -1.94 -12.73
N MET A 53 -3.30 -1.78 -11.59
CA MET A 53 -2.76 -0.49 -11.15
C MET A 53 -1.71 0.05 -12.13
N ASP A 54 -0.79 -0.78 -12.60
CA ASP A 54 0.22 -0.39 -13.60
C ASP A 54 -0.42 0.05 -14.91
N GLN A 55 -1.47 -0.63 -15.37
CA GLN A 55 -2.21 -0.20 -16.56
C GLN A 55 -2.86 1.17 -16.41
N VAL A 56 -3.46 1.45 -15.24
CA VAL A 56 -4.04 2.77 -14.93
C VAL A 56 -2.94 3.83 -14.87
N MET A 57 -1.89 3.58 -14.09
CA MET A 57 -0.77 4.51 -13.95
C MET A 57 -0.05 4.76 -15.27
N GLY A 58 0.09 3.75 -16.13
CA GLY A 58 0.64 3.92 -17.48
C GLY A 58 -0.22 4.81 -18.38
N ARG A 59 -1.55 4.78 -18.23
CA ARG A 59 -2.42 5.76 -18.92
C ARG A 59 -2.22 7.17 -18.36
N MET A 60 -2.06 7.30 -17.06
CA MET A 60 -1.80 8.59 -16.40
C MET A 60 -0.45 9.18 -16.82
N GLU A 61 0.59 8.35 -16.89
CA GLU A 61 1.91 8.73 -17.39
C GLU A 61 1.82 9.27 -18.83
N ARG A 62 1.14 8.54 -19.73
CA ARG A 62 0.95 8.98 -21.11
C ARG A 62 0.19 10.30 -21.20
N ALA A 63 -0.87 10.46 -20.40
CA ALA A 63 -1.63 11.70 -20.36
C ALA A 63 -0.72 12.86 -19.90
N ASP A 64 0.00 12.69 -18.80
CA ASP A 64 0.89 13.72 -18.28
C ASP A 64 1.99 14.12 -19.28
N LYS A 65 2.64 13.14 -19.93
CA LYS A 65 3.64 13.38 -20.98
C LYS A 65 3.05 14.09 -22.21
N GLY A 66 1.82 13.78 -22.58
CA GLY A 66 1.19 14.28 -23.80
C GLY A 66 0.58 15.67 -23.68
N ASN A 67 -0.01 16.00 -22.52
CA ASN A 67 -0.76 17.25 -22.35
C ASN A 67 -0.62 17.89 -20.95
N ASN A 68 0.35 17.45 -20.15
CA ASN A 68 0.60 18.00 -18.82
C ASN A 68 -0.60 17.89 -17.85
N THR A 69 -1.45 16.86 -18.00
CA THR A 69 -2.65 16.65 -17.15
C THR A 69 -2.33 16.72 -15.66
N TYR A 70 -1.15 16.24 -15.23
CA TYR A 70 -0.75 16.18 -13.84
C TYR A 70 0.37 17.19 -13.51
N GLY A 71 0.57 18.21 -14.35
CA GLY A 71 1.57 19.26 -14.13
C GLY A 71 3.01 18.76 -14.17
N GLY A 72 3.29 17.65 -14.87
CA GLY A 72 4.61 17.04 -14.95
C GLY A 72 4.91 16.11 -13.78
N CYS A 73 4.02 16.04 -12.80
CA CYS A 73 4.09 15.22 -11.60
C CYS A 73 3.26 13.93 -11.72
N GLY A 74 2.85 13.54 -12.93
CA GLY A 74 2.21 12.25 -13.15
C GLY A 74 3.15 11.09 -12.81
N PRO A 75 2.60 9.88 -12.55
CA PRO A 75 3.42 8.72 -12.25
C PRO A 75 4.37 8.40 -13.41
N ARG A 76 5.49 7.75 -13.09
CA ARG A 76 6.44 7.19 -14.04
C ARG A 76 6.61 5.72 -13.69
N LEU A 77 6.22 4.85 -14.60
CA LEU A 77 6.37 3.42 -14.38
C LEU A 77 7.85 3.05 -14.43
N ASN A 78 8.25 2.20 -13.48
CA ASN A 78 9.54 1.55 -13.54
C ASN A 78 9.51 0.49 -14.64
N GLU A 79 10.68 0.14 -15.16
CA GLU A 79 10.84 -1.07 -15.96
C GLU A 79 10.41 -2.29 -15.15
N GLU A 80 9.86 -3.29 -15.84
CA GLU A 80 9.49 -4.56 -15.23
C GLU A 80 10.73 -5.24 -14.66
N LYS A 81 10.62 -5.68 -13.40
CA LYS A 81 11.71 -6.34 -12.69
C LYS A 81 11.14 -7.49 -11.90
N ASP A 82 11.96 -8.53 -11.79
CA ASP A 82 11.69 -9.68 -10.95
C ASP A 82 11.48 -9.26 -9.48
N ALA A 83 10.64 -9.98 -8.75
CA ALA A 83 10.30 -9.65 -7.36
C ALA A 83 11.53 -9.55 -6.46
N SER A 84 12.54 -10.39 -6.73
CA SER A 84 13.84 -10.41 -6.05
C SER A 84 14.56 -9.07 -6.08
N ALA A 85 14.35 -8.24 -7.11
CA ALA A 85 14.95 -6.92 -7.23
C ALA A 85 14.38 -5.90 -6.20
N TRP A 86 13.21 -6.18 -5.63
CA TRP A 86 12.51 -5.32 -4.68
C TRP A 86 12.58 -5.84 -3.24
N LEU A 87 12.83 -7.14 -3.05
CA LEU A 87 13.02 -7.75 -1.74
C LEU A 87 14.20 -7.09 -1.00
N GLY A 88 13.98 -6.74 0.27
CA GLY A 88 15.02 -6.14 1.11
C GLY A 88 15.24 -4.63 0.90
N LYS A 89 14.56 -3.98 -0.05
CA LYS A 89 14.63 -2.52 -0.27
C LYS A 89 13.69 -1.70 0.63
N GLY A 90 13.42 -2.19 1.84
CA GLY A 90 12.58 -1.51 2.83
C GLY A 90 11.06 -1.69 2.67
N GLY A 91 10.57 -1.98 1.46
CA GLY A 91 9.15 -2.22 1.18
C GLY A 91 8.78 -3.71 1.15
N ALA A 92 9.12 -4.39 0.05
CA ALA A 92 8.70 -5.77 -0.20
C ALA A 92 9.29 -6.74 0.84
N LYS A 93 8.42 -7.65 1.33
CA LYS A 93 8.78 -8.73 2.24
C LYS A 93 8.70 -10.05 1.51
N ALA A 94 9.69 -10.91 1.73
CA ALA A 94 9.66 -12.26 1.21
C ALA A 94 8.57 -13.07 1.94
N LYS A 95 8.05 -14.08 1.26
CA LYS A 95 7.16 -15.06 1.88
C LYS A 95 7.87 -15.70 3.07
N LEU A 96 7.19 -15.80 4.20
CA LEU A 96 7.71 -16.48 5.38
C LEU A 96 7.29 -17.94 5.37
N ASP A 97 8.13 -18.80 5.94
CA ASP A 97 7.79 -20.22 6.14
C ASP A 97 6.56 -20.38 7.06
N ASN A 98 6.37 -19.45 7.99
CA ASN A 98 5.23 -19.40 8.89
C ASN A 98 4.67 -17.98 9.04
N GLU A 99 3.67 -17.64 8.23
CA GLU A 99 2.97 -16.35 8.27
C GLU A 99 1.90 -16.26 9.37
N LYS A 100 1.58 -17.39 10.02
CA LYS A 100 0.55 -17.49 11.06
C LYS A 100 1.08 -18.29 12.26
N PRO A 101 2.10 -17.77 12.97
CA PRO A 101 2.59 -18.43 14.16
C PRO A 101 1.48 -18.56 15.20
N LYS A 102 1.54 -19.63 16.00
CA LYS A 102 0.59 -19.81 17.09
C LYS A 102 0.77 -18.66 18.08
N GLY A 103 -0.35 -18.07 18.51
CA GLY A 103 -0.33 -17.05 19.55
C GLY A 103 0.28 -17.58 20.84
N GLU A 104 1.09 -16.77 21.49
CA GLU A 104 1.66 -17.02 22.82
C GLU A 104 0.93 -16.15 23.84
N THR A 105 0.64 -16.70 25.02
CA THR A 105 0.05 -15.95 26.13
C THR A 105 1.14 -15.47 27.08
N ILE A 106 0.95 -14.30 27.67
CA ILE A 106 1.82 -13.75 28.71
C ILE A 106 1.00 -13.48 29.97
N ALA A 107 1.60 -13.67 31.14
CA ALA A 107 0.94 -13.32 32.40
C ALA A 107 0.66 -11.81 32.45
N TYR A 108 -0.51 -11.43 32.96
CA TYR A 108 -0.90 -10.02 33.03
C TYR A 108 0.11 -9.16 33.80
N ASP A 109 0.59 -9.66 34.94
CA ASP A 109 1.53 -8.94 35.80
C ASP A 109 2.89 -8.68 35.11
N GLU A 110 3.39 -9.64 34.32
CA GLU A 110 4.62 -9.47 33.52
C GLU A 110 4.46 -8.38 32.45
N LEU A 111 3.27 -8.29 31.84
CA LEU A 111 2.96 -7.28 30.84
C LEU A 111 2.92 -5.88 31.45
N VAL A 112 2.33 -5.73 32.65
CA VAL A 112 2.27 -4.46 33.39
C VAL A 112 3.67 -4.01 33.85
N ALA A 113 4.51 -4.93 34.33
CA ALA A 113 5.89 -4.64 34.72
C ALA A 113 6.75 -4.12 33.55
N ARG A 114 6.60 -4.74 32.37
CA ARG A 114 7.29 -4.28 31.15
C ARG A 114 6.82 -2.90 30.69
N TRP A 115 5.54 -2.57 30.86
CA TRP A 115 5.01 -1.28 30.43
C TRP A 115 5.46 -0.14 31.35
N SER A 116 5.57 -0.41 32.65
CA SER A 116 5.97 0.57 33.68
C SER A 116 7.47 0.90 33.67
N SER A 117 8.29 0.15 32.92
CA SER A 117 9.74 0.32 32.82
C SER A 117 10.19 1.06 31.54
N LYS A 118 9.23 1.56 30.74
CA LYS A 118 9.47 2.46 29.61
C LYS A 118 9.14 3.89 29.97
#